data_AF-A0AAE8U9Z6-F1
#
_entry.id   AF-A0AAE8U9Z6-F1
#
_cell.length_a   1.000
_cell.length_b   1.000
_cell.length_c   1.000
_cell.angle_alpha   90.00
_cell.angle_beta   90.00
_cell.angle_gamma   90.00
#
_symmetry.space_group_name_H-M   'P 1'
#
loop_
_entity.id
_entity.type
_entity.pdbx_description
1 polymer ?
#
loop_
_entity_poly.entity_id
_entity_poly.type
_entity_poly.pdbx_seq_one_letter_code
_entity_poly.pdbx_strand_id
1 'polypeptide(L)'
;MLKVNDAKEMVLEIVQDDPLYVALQHTPLEENLYNDGYLAEIDESKHYTIAEVAGWFDITDAMLRYYLKPFEQYIFDNASPNTNSNIRLNLPAILRLRMILLLKDEYRVRGIKLLLGIDDNGQLLKHQITATTMDSEDLSHKIDLLGNVLQQMIQTGLFQILPNEEQGTLQVNINQDFLDKNIQRLSTDSVLQVEEIQKETLELKQENEHLQNQITELQENSVKDIVQKIRERHIENEIVSTLRTEALQQYSQNHKVGFFTKFFKSAQIEMDKEQFVLSYISKHLEERLEIALNNYYDK
;
A
#
# COMPACT_ATOMS: atom_id res chain seq x y z
N MET A 1 -35.73 -20.00 16.14
CA MET A 1 -35.51 -18.54 16.04
C MET A 1 -34.02 -18.31 16.13
N LEU A 2 -33.34 -18.14 14.99
CA LEU A 2 -31.94 -17.77 14.96
C LEU A 2 -31.86 -16.28 15.30
N LYS A 3 -31.19 -15.94 16.41
CA LYS A 3 -30.78 -14.56 16.68
C LYS A 3 -29.77 -14.20 15.59
N VAL A 4 -30.21 -13.48 14.58
CA VAL A 4 -29.30 -12.75 13.70
C VAL A 4 -28.81 -11.61 14.57
N ASN A 5 -27.68 -11.81 15.26
CA ASN A 5 -26.99 -10.72 15.93
C ASN A 5 -26.54 -9.80 14.81
N ASP A 6 -27.15 -8.62 14.70
CA ASP A 6 -26.72 -7.62 13.74
C ASP A 6 -25.42 -7.03 14.29
N ALA A 7 -24.31 -7.74 14.08
CA ALA A 7 -22.99 -7.40 14.64
C ALA A 7 -22.59 -5.96 14.31
N LYS A 8 -23.09 -5.44 13.18
CA LYS A 8 -22.93 -4.06 12.77
C LYS A 8 -23.62 -3.08 13.74
N GLU A 9 -24.85 -3.35 14.14
CA GLU A 9 -25.61 -2.51 15.08
C GLU A 9 -24.93 -2.48 16.46
N MET A 10 -24.50 -3.64 16.96
CA MET A 10 -23.76 -3.76 18.22
C MET A 10 -22.44 -2.99 18.21
N VAL A 11 -21.67 -3.07 17.13
CA VAL A 11 -20.40 -2.34 17.01
C VAL A 11 -20.67 -0.84 16.96
N LEU A 12 -21.62 -0.39 16.13
CA LEU A 12 -21.97 1.02 15.96
C LEU A 12 -22.42 1.66 17.28
N GLU A 13 -23.23 0.97 18.09
CA GLU A 13 -23.68 1.47 19.40
C GLU A 13 -22.49 1.80 20.32
N ILE A 14 -21.37 1.09 20.18
CA ILE A 14 -20.17 1.26 21.02
C ILE A 14 -19.20 2.30 20.44
N VAL A 15 -19.03 2.35 19.11
CA VAL A 15 -17.94 3.11 18.47
C VAL A 15 -18.39 4.40 17.77
N GLN A 16 -19.69 4.67 17.64
CA GLN A 16 -20.20 5.84 16.88
C GLN A 16 -19.61 7.18 17.31
N ASP A 17 -19.32 7.36 18.60
CA ASP A 17 -18.78 8.60 19.18
C ASP A 17 -17.25 8.55 19.33
N ASP A 18 -16.60 7.51 18.81
CA ASP A 18 -15.15 7.29 18.98
C ASP A 18 -14.34 8.06 17.91
N PRO A 19 -13.32 8.86 18.30
CA PRO A 19 -12.48 9.58 17.34
C PRO A 19 -11.78 8.69 16.30
N LEU A 20 -11.45 7.44 16.64
CA LEU A 20 -10.86 6.51 15.67
C LEU A 20 -11.88 5.98 14.66
N TYR A 21 -13.15 5.90 15.07
CA TYR A 21 -14.21 5.50 14.16
C TYR A 21 -14.46 6.56 13.09
N VAL A 22 -14.45 7.85 13.45
CA VAL A 22 -14.52 8.97 12.49
C VAL A 22 -13.37 8.90 11.47
N ALA A 23 -12.16 8.57 11.92
CA ALA A 23 -11.03 8.38 11.00
C ALA A 23 -11.25 7.18 10.06
N LEU A 24 -11.81 6.07 10.57
CA LEU A 24 -12.08 4.87 9.78
C LEU A 24 -13.18 5.05 8.73
N GLN A 25 -14.20 5.88 8.98
CA GLN A 25 -15.27 6.17 8.00
C GLN A 25 -14.75 6.76 6.68
N HIS A 26 -13.55 7.36 6.69
CA HIS A 26 -12.92 7.90 5.49
C HIS A 26 -12.03 6.87 4.76
N THR A 27 -12.08 5.59 5.17
CA THR A 27 -11.21 4.53 4.68
C THR A 27 -12.03 3.33 4.18
N PRO A 28 -11.53 2.57 3.19
CA PRO A 28 -12.18 1.32 2.76
C PRO A 28 -12.13 0.21 3.82
N LEU A 29 -11.44 0.44 4.94
CA LEU A 29 -11.25 -0.53 6.02
C LEU A 29 -12.42 -0.56 7.01
N GLU A 30 -13.39 0.35 6.89
CA GLU A 30 -14.57 0.38 7.75
C GLU A 30 -15.35 -0.94 7.71
N GLU A 31 -15.52 -1.53 6.52
CA GLU A 31 -16.25 -2.79 6.37
C GLU A 31 -15.57 -3.96 7.13
N ASN A 32 -14.24 -3.90 7.28
CA ASN A 32 -13.49 -4.92 8.02
C ASN A 32 -13.71 -4.85 9.54
N LEU A 33 -14.26 -3.75 10.06
CA LEU A 33 -14.61 -3.63 11.47
C LEU A 33 -15.85 -4.47 11.82
N TYR A 34 -16.76 -4.68 10.88
CA TYR A 34 -18.05 -5.37 11.11
C TYR A 34 -18.04 -6.83 10.68
N ASN A 35 -17.12 -7.21 9.79
CA ASN A 35 -17.14 -8.50 9.09
C ASN A 35 -16.26 -9.58 9.74
N ASP A 36 -15.68 -9.33 10.92
CA ASP A 36 -14.84 -10.33 11.59
C ASP A 36 -15.66 -11.45 12.23
N GLY A 37 -15.22 -12.69 12.00
CA GLY A 37 -15.92 -13.89 12.47
C GLY A 37 -16.09 -13.98 13.99
N TYR A 38 -15.22 -13.36 14.78
CA TYR A 38 -15.33 -13.38 16.25
C TYR A 38 -16.57 -12.64 16.75
N LEU A 39 -17.09 -11.65 16.00
CA LEU A 39 -18.26 -10.86 16.39
C LEU A 39 -19.56 -11.69 16.40
N ALA A 40 -19.60 -12.80 15.66
CA ALA A 40 -20.75 -13.70 15.65
C ALA A 40 -20.83 -14.55 16.94
N GLU A 41 -19.69 -14.79 17.59
CA GLU A 41 -19.57 -15.69 18.75
C GLU A 41 -19.26 -14.96 20.06
N ILE A 42 -19.01 -13.65 19.99
CA ILE A 42 -18.63 -12.86 21.16
C ILE A 42 -19.81 -12.64 22.11
N ASP A 43 -19.57 -12.90 23.38
CA ASP A 43 -20.46 -12.59 24.50
C ASP A 43 -20.05 -11.25 25.11
N GLU A 44 -20.92 -10.24 25.00
CA GLU A 44 -20.71 -8.86 25.45
C GLU A 44 -20.45 -8.75 26.96
N SER A 45 -20.98 -9.70 27.74
CA SER A 45 -20.87 -9.70 29.21
C SER A 45 -19.55 -10.30 29.73
N LYS A 46 -18.79 -10.95 28.84
CA LYS A 46 -17.54 -11.65 29.19
C LYS A 46 -16.32 -10.76 28.97
N HIS A 47 -15.25 -11.16 29.64
CA HIS A 47 -13.93 -10.59 29.43
C HIS A 47 -13.03 -11.67 28.83
N TYR A 48 -12.22 -11.25 27.86
CA TYR A 48 -11.34 -12.14 27.10
C TYR A 48 -9.88 -11.86 27.43
N THR A 49 -9.05 -12.89 27.31
CA THR A 49 -7.60 -12.79 27.50
C THR A 49 -6.93 -12.25 26.24
N ILE A 50 -5.72 -11.71 26.39
CA ILE A 50 -4.91 -11.24 25.25
C ILE A 50 -4.67 -12.37 24.23
N ALA A 51 -4.47 -13.60 24.69
CA ALA A 51 -4.25 -14.75 23.81
C ALA A 51 -5.47 -15.05 22.92
N GLU A 52 -6.68 -14.98 23.47
CA GLU A 52 -7.92 -15.18 22.72
C GLU A 52 -8.12 -14.08 21.68
N VAL A 53 -7.96 -12.82 22.09
CA VAL A 53 -8.14 -11.67 21.19
C VAL A 53 -7.06 -11.63 20.10
N ALA A 54 -5.81 -11.98 20.43
CA ALA A 54 -4.74 -12.08 19.46
C ALA A 54 -5.02 -13.16 18.40
N GLY A 55 -5.62 -14.28 18.81
CA GLY A 55 -6.08 -15.34 17.91
C GLY A 55 -7.17 -14.87 16.95
N TRP A 56 -8.09 -14.01 17.39
CA TRP A 56 -9.12 -13.44 16.50
C TRP A 56 -8.57 -12.43 15.49
N PHE A 57 -7.48 -11.75 15.83
CA PHE A 57 -6.87 -10.74 14.98
C PHE A 57 -5.75 -11.30 14.09
N ASP A 58 -5.53 -12.63 14.11
CA ASP A 58 -4.44 -13.32 13.40
C ASP A 58 -3.04 -12.75 13.70
N ILE A 59 -2.80 -12.35 14.96
CA ILE A 59 -1.52 -11.79 15.41
C ILE A 59 -1.02 -12.49 16.68
N THR A 60 0.25 -12.24 17.03
CA THR A 60 0.84 -12.82 18.24
C THR A 60 0.45 -12.04 19.49
N ASP A 61 0.41 -12.71 20.65
CA ASP A 61 0.21 -12.07 21.97
C ASP A 61 1.21 -10.91 22.20
N ALA A 62 2.46 -11.10 21.78
CA ALA A 62 3.49 -10.06 21.87
C ALA A 62 3.18 -8.83 21.01
N MET A 63 2.67 -9.02 19.79
CA MET A 63 2.24 -7.93 18.92
C MET A 63 1.04 -7.20 19.51
N LEU A 64 0.06 -7.92 20.05
CA LEU A 64 -1.10 -7.28 20.66
C LEU A 64 -0.71 -6.42 21.87
N ARG A 65 0.21 -6.91 22.72
CA ARG A 65 0.79 -6.13 23.83
C ARG A 65 1.56 -4.90 23.37
N TYR A 66 2.25 -4.99 22.23
CA TYR A 66 2.96 -3.86 21.65
C TYR A 66 2.01 -2.72 21.28
N TYR A 67 0.84 -3.03 20.70
CA TYR A 67 -0.18 -2.03 20.38
C TYR A 67 -1.01 -1.59 21.59
N LEU A 68 -1.14 -2.42 22.62
CA LEU A 68 -1.87 -2.04 23.84
C LEU A 68 -1.10 -0.98 24.65
N LYS A 69 0.21 -1.11 24.79
CA LYS A 69 1.04 -0.28 25.68
C LYS A 69 0.93 1.24 25.44
N PRO A 70 0.95 1.77 24.20
CA PRO A 70 0.86 3.21 23.95
C PRO A 70 -0.54 3.80 24.13
N PHE A 71 -1.58 2.97 24.13
CA PHE A 71 -2.99 3.37 24.10
C PHE A 71 -3.78 2.84 25.30
N GLU A 72 -3.09 2.38 26.34
CA GLU A 72 -3.68 1.71 27.50
C GLU A 72 -4.79 2.55 28.16
N GLN A 73 -4.58 3.85 28.35
CA GLN A 73 -5.58 4.74 28.93
C GLN A 73 -6.82 4.91 28.05
N TYR A 74 -6.65 4.89 26.73
CA TYR A 74 -7.75 4.98 25.78
C TYR A 74 -8.51 3.66 25.67
N ILE A 75 -7.82 2.53 25.63
CA ILE A 75 -8.43 1.20 25.55
C ILE A 75 -9.26 0.92 26.81
N PHE A 76 -8.77 1.32 27.99
CA PHE A 76 -9.44 1.07 29.26
C PHE A 76 -10.21 2.27 29.85
N ASP A 77 -10.37 3.38 29.11
CA ASP A 77 -11.06 4.61 29.55
C ASP A 77 -10.62 5.09 30.96
N ASN A 78 -9.31 5.27 31.13
CA ASN A 78 -8.67 5.64 32.41
C ASN A 78 -8.92 4.68 33.58
N ALA A 79 -9.53 3.51 33.38
CA ALA A 79 -9.50 2.45 34.37
C ALA A 79 -8.08 1.87 34.39
N SER A 80 -7.45 1.80 35.57
CA SER A 80 -6.17 1.12 35.68
C SER A 80 -6.34 -0.33 35.26
N PRO A 81 -5.59 -0.81 34.25
CA PRO A 81 -5.55 -2.23 33.97
C PRO A 81 -5.03 -2.93 35.22
N ASN A 82 -5.68 -4.04 35.56
CA ASN A 82 -5.28 -4.85 36.70
C ASN A 82 -3.78 -5.18 36.56
N THR A 83 -2.95 -4.58 37.43
CA THR A 83 -1.48 -4.55 37.36
C THR A 83 -0.80 -5.92 37.54
N ASN A 84 -1.59 -6.99 37.59
CA ASN A 84 -1.15 -8.37 37.80
C ASN A 84 -1.50 -9.24 36.59
N SER A 85 -0.63 -9.21 35.57
CA SER A 85 -0.41 -10.19 34.47
C SER A 85 -1.59 -10.72 33.63
N ASN A 86 -2.83 -10.57 34.05
CA ASN A 86 -4.05 -11.10 33.43
C ASN A 86 -4.92 -9.95 32.95
N ILE A 87 -4.45 -9.27 31.90
CA ILE A 87 -5.25 -8.26 31.21
C ILE A 87 -6.51 -8.93 30.65
N ARG A 88 -7.66 -8.38 31.01
CA ARG A 88 -8.99 -8.86 30.64
C ARG A 88 -9.66 -7.77 29.80
N LEU A 89 -9.93 -8.08 28.53
CA LEU A 89 -10.47 -7.16 27.54
C LEU A 89 -11.99 -7.36 27.46
N ASN A 90 -12.73 -6.27 27.67
CA ASN A 90 -14.16 -6.21 27.38
C ASN A 90 -14.39 -5.89 25.88
N LEU A 91 -15.63 -6.03 25.42
CA LEU A 91 -15.96 -5.75 24.01
C LEU A 91 -15.53 -4.34 23.54
N PRO A 92 -15.79 -3.25 24.28
CA PRO A 92 -15.29 -1.92 23.90
C PRO A 92 -13.77 -1.85 23.74
N ALA A 93 -12.99 -2.44 24.66
CA ALA A 93 -11.54 -2.49 24.56
C ALA A 93 -11.08 -3.27 23.33
N ILE A 94 -11.74 -4.39 23.01
CA ILE A 94 -11.45 -5.20 21.82
C ILE A 94 -11.71 -4.38 20.54
N LEU A 95 -12.84 -3.68 20.47
CA LEU A 95 -13.17 -2.84 19.31
C LEU A 95 -12.20 -1.67 19.15
N ARG A 96 -11.84 -0.96 20.22
CA ARG A 96 -10.80 0.08 20.19
C ARG A 96 -9.46 -0.45 19.70
N LEU A 97 -9.07 -1.63 20.17
CA LEU A 97 -7.84 -2.30 19.75
C LEU A 97 -7.89 -2.71 18.27
N ARG A 98 -9.06 -3.16 17.79
CA ARG A 98 -9.29 -3.47 16.38
C ARG A 98 -9.15 -2.23 15.51
N MET A 99 -9.75 -1.11 15.91
CA MET A 99 -9.63 0.16 15.19
C MET A 99 -8.18 0.63 15.09
N ILE A 100 -7.39 0.51 16.18
CA ILE A 100 -5.95 0.81 16.16
C ILE A 100 -5.20 -0.07 15.15
N LEU A 101 -5.52 -1.37 15.08
CA LEU A 101 -4.86 -2.30 14.17
C LEU A 101 -5.24 -2.09 12.70
N LEU A 102 -6.46 -1.63 12.42
CA LEU A 102 -6.91 -1.26 11.08
C LEU A 102 -6.19 0.02 10.62
N LEU A 103 -6.11 1.03 11.49
CA LEU A 103 -5.46 2.31 11.19
C LEU A 103 -3.92 2.28 11.23
N LYS A 104 -3.29 1.18 11.67
CA LYS A 104 -1.82 1.11 11.86
C LYS A 104 -1.02 1.37 10.57
N ASP A 105 -1.59 1.03 9.42
CA ASP A 105 -0.93 1.11 8.12
C ASP A 105 -1.06 2.52 7.51
N GLU A 106 -2.15 3.22 7.82
CA GLU A 106 -2.41 4.60 7.37
C GLU A 106 -1.82 5.65 8.33
N TYR A 107 -1.93 5.39 9.63
CA TYR A 107 -1.45 6.28 10.69
C TYR A 107 -0.39 5.58 11.53
N ARG A 108 0.83 6.14 11.54
CA ARG A 108 1.86 5.73 12.52
C ARG A 108 1.34 5.95 13.94
N VAL A 109 1.91 5.24 14.92
CA VAL A 109 1.55 5.34 16.36
C VAL A 109 1.43 6.80 16.85
N ARG A 110 2.32 7.69 16.40
CA ARG A 110 2.28 9.12 16.74
C ARG A 110 1.05 9.84 16.17
N GLY A 111 0.63 9.49 14.95
CA GLY A 111 -0.57 10.04 14.32
C GLY A 111 -1.84 9.61 15.05
N ILE A 112 -1.94 8.33 15.42
CA ILE A 112 -3.06 7.80 16.20
C ILE A 112 -3.13 8.48 17.58
N LYS A 113 -2.00 8.68 18.26
CA LYS A 113 -1.96 9.43 19.53
C LYS A 113 -2.46 10.86 19.39
N LEU A 114 -2.11 11.53 18.30
CA LEU A 114 -2.54 12.91 18.04
C LEU A 114 -4.05 12.99 17.79
N LEU A 115 -4.62 12.05 17.04
CA LEU A 115 -6.07 11.94 16.83
C LEU A 115 -6.81 11.73 18.15
N LEU A 116 -6.23 10.93 19.05
CA LEU A 116 -6.79 10.66 20.38
C LEU A 116 -6.50 11.76 21.40
N GLY A 117 -5.72 12.79 21.08
CA GLY A 117 -5.31 13.82 22.04
C GLY A 117 -4.50 13.26 23.22
N ILE A 118 -3.72 12.21 22.98
CA ILE A 118 -2.84 11.58 23.97
C ILE A 118 -1.51 12.35 24.00
N ASP A 119 -1.13 12.84 25.18
CA ASP A 119 0.15 13.53 25.38
C ASP A 119 1.36 12.56 25.31
N ASP A 120 2.58 13.11 25.32
CA ASP A 120 3.80 12.29 25.32
C ASP A 120 3.93 11.41 26.58
N ASN A 121 3.17 11.70 27.64
CA ASN A 121 3.09 10.95 28.88
C ASN A 121 2.00 9.86 28.86
N GLY A 122 1.28 9.69 27.74
CA GLY A 122 0.22 8.70 27.60
C GLY A 122 -1.11 9.09 28.24
N GLN A 123 -1.27 10.34 28.66
CA GLN A 123 -2.49 10.88 29.25
C GLN A 123 -3.46 11.40 28.19
N LEU A 124 -4.72 10.96 28.29
CA LEU A 124 -5.82 11.54 27.52
C LEU A 124 -6.08 12.96 28.01
N LEU A 125 -5.89 13.96 27.14
CA LEU A 125 -6.30 15.33 27.40
C LEU A 125 -7.82 15.42 27.41
N LYS A 126 -8.46 15.06 28.53
CA LYS A 126 -9.86 15.39 28.78
C LYS A 126 -9.97 16.92 28.80
N HIS A 127 -10.36 17.52 27.68
CA HIS A 127 -10.82 18.90 27.64
C HIS A 127 -12.17 19.00 28.37
N GLN A 128 -12.17 18.73 29.67
CA GLN A 128 -13.26 19.11 30.55
C GLN A 128 -13.04 20.58 30.89
N ILE A 129 -13.86 21.45 30.29
CA ILE A 129 -14.06 22.83 30.74
C ILE A 129 -14.68 22.75 32.14
N THR A 130 -13.84 22.55 33.16
CA THR A 130 -14.28 22.54 34.56
C THR A 130 -13.99 23.93 35.10
N ALA A 131 -15.04 24.74 35.22
CA ALA A 131 -14.97 26.01 35.92
C ALA A 131 -14.71 25.76 37.41
N THR A 132 -13.44 25.72 37.81
CA THR A 132 -13.05 25.68 39.23
C THR A 132 -12.77 27.10 39.74
N THR A 133 -13.38 27.37 40.88
CA THR A 133 -13.45 28.63 41.62
C THR A 133 -12.10 29.19 42.09
N MET A 134 -11.82 30.42 41.65
CA MET A 134 -11.11 31.58 42.23
C MET A 134 -9.92 31.44 43.21
N ASP A 135 -8.84 32.15 42.84
CA ASP A 135 -7.98 32.99 43.71
C ASP A 135 -7.81 34.38 43.03
N SER A 136 -7.82 35.48 43.79
CA SER A 136 -7.99 36.85 43.24
C SER A 136 -6.75 37.45 42.55
N GLU A 137 -5.56 36.87 42.77
CA GLU A 137 -4.31 37.35 42.17
C GLU A 137 -4.14 36.86 40.72
N ASP A 138 -4.82 35.77 40.37
CA ASP A 138 -4.88 35.16 39.04
C ASP A 138 -5.95 35.81 38.14
N LEU A 139 -6.73 36.75 38.68
CA LEU A 139 -7.84 37.40 37.99
C LEU A 139 -7.34 38.38 36.92
N SER A 140 -6.26 39.13 37.19
CA SER A 140 -5.70 40.06 36.20
C SER A 140 -5.11 39.31 35.00
N HIS A 141 -4.37 38.23 35.25
CA HIS A 141 -3.81 37.41 34.18
C HIS A 141 -4.89 36.67 33.38
N LYS A 142 -5.96 36.21 34.03
CA LYS A 142 -7.11 35.61 33.33
C LYS A 142 -7.94 36.64 32.58
N ILE A 143 -8.07 37.87 33.06
CA ILE A 143 -8.70 38.98 32.32
C ILE A 143 -7.88 39.33 31.08
N ASP A 144 -6.54 39.37 31.18
CA ASP A 144 -5.66 39.59 30.04
C ASP A 144 -5.73 38.41 29.04
N LEU A 145 -5.81 37.17 29.53
CA LEU A 145 -6.00 35.98 28.69
C LEU A 145 -7.35 35.99 27.99
N LEU A 146 -8.44 36.35 28.68
CA LEU A 146 -9.77 36.51 28.08
C LEU A 146 -9.80 37.67 27.08
N GLY A 147 -9.10 38.77 27.37
CA GLY A 147 -8.91 39.88 26.45
C GLY A 147 -8.16 39.45 25.18
N ASN A 148 -7.10 38.67 25.33
CA ASN A 148 -6.34 38.10 24.21
C ASN A 148 -7.17 37.10 23.41
N VAL A 149 -7.95 36.24 24.05
CA VAL A 149 -8.84 35.28 23.38
C VAL A 149 -9.96 36.01 22.64
N LEU A 150 -10.56 37.04 23.23
CA LEU A 150 -11.55 37.90 22.56
C LEU A 150 -10.93 38.63 21.37
N GLN A 151 -9.72 39.18 21.53
CA GLN A 151 -9.02 39.85 20.45
C GLN A 151 -8.66 38.88 19.32
N GLN A 152 -8.26 37.65 19.64
CA GLN A 152 -8.05 36.59 18.65
C GLN A 152 -9.35 36.20 17.94
N MET A 153 -10.46 36.06 18.67
CA MET A 153 -11.78 35.80 18.08
C MET A 153 -12.21 36.92 17.13
N ILE A 154 -12.00 38.19 17.51
CA ILE A 154 -12.25 39.34 16.62
C ILE A 154 -11.32 39.30 15.39
N GLN A 155 -10.04 38.97 15.57
CA GLN A 155 -9.06 38.90 14.48
C GLN A 155 -9.41 37.82 13.44
N THR A 156 -10.07 36.73 13.85
CA THR A 156 -10.54 35.72 12.89
C THR A 156 -11.60 36.23 11.92
N GLY A 157 -12.28 37.34 12.25
CA GLY A 157 -13.36 37.92 11.43
C GLY A 157 -14.65 37.09 11.39
N LEU A 158 -14.65 35.88 11.98
CA LEU A 158 -15.78 34.95 12.06
C LEU A 158 -16.87 35.42 13.03
N PHE A 159 -16.52 36.28 13.99
CA PHE A 159 -17.44 36.73 15.03
C PHE A 159 -17.52 38.26 15.05
N GLN A 160 -18.74 38.78 15.14
CA GLN A 160 -19.05 40.19 15.35
C GLN A 160 -19.49 40.40 16.79
N ILE A 161 -18.77 41.27 17.50
CA ILE A 161 -19.07 41.60 18.88
C ILE A 161 -19.83 42.92 18.91
N LEU A 162 -21.08 42.89 19.36
CA LEU A 162 -21.95 44.05 19.50
C LEU A 162 -22.18 44.34 20.99
N PRO A 163 -21.91 45.57 21.47
CA PRO A 163 -22.27 45.96 22.82
C PRO A 163 -23.79 46.11 22.92
N ASN A 164 -24.43 45.39 23.86
CA ASN A 164 -25.84 45.57 24.15
C ASN A 164 -26.00 46.61 25.26
N GLU A 165 -26.36 47.85 24.87
CA GLU A 165 -26.43 49.01 25.78
C GLU A 165 -27.50 48.88 26.88
N GLU A 166 -28.50 48.00 26.71
CA GLU A 166 -29.60 47.84 27.69
C GLU A 166 -29.28 46.91 28.86
N GLN A 167 -28.30 46.00 28.71
CA GLN A 167 -27.99 44.96 29.71
C GLN A 167 -26.53 44.95 30.17
N GLY A 168 -25.67 45.81 29.61
CA GLY A 168 -24.24 45.83 29.94
C GLY A 168 -23.50 44.54 29.56
N THR A 169 -24.07 43.74 28.65
CA THR A 169 -23.50 42.46 28.18
C THR A 169 -23.00 42.59 26.75
N LEU A 170 -21.86 41.95 26.46
CA LEU A 170 -21.36 41.79 25.09
C LEU A 170 -22.09 40.62 24.42
N GLN A 171 -22.71 40.85 23.26
CA GLN A 171 -23.24 39.77 22.43
C GLN A 171 -22.23 39.45 21.31
N VAL A 172 -21.83 38.18 21.23
CA VAL A 172 -20.96 37.66 20.18
C VAL A 172 -21.83 36.92 19.17
N ASN A 173 -21.98 37.49 17.98
CA ASN A 173 -22.73 36.90 16.88
C ASN A 173 -21.77 36.39 15.79
N ILE A 174 -22.20 35.39 15.03
CA ILE A 174 -21.42 34.88 13.89
C ILE A 174 -21.55 35.86 12.72
N ASN A 175 -20.41 36.23 12.13
CA ASN A 175 -20.35 37.10 10.96
C ASN A 175 -20.77 36.33 9.70
N GLN A 176 -22.06 36.42 9.36
CA GLN A 176 -22.65 35.71 8.21
C GLN A 176 -22.00 36.13 6.88
N ASP A 177 -21.66 37.41 6.71
CA ASP A 177 -21.00 37.93 5.49
C ASP A 177 -19.61 37.31 5.26
N PHE A 178 -18.90 36.94 6.34
CA PHE A 178 -17.61 36.26 6.24
C PHE A 178 -17.78 34.81 5.78
N LEU A 179 -18.82 34.12 6.26
CA LEU A 179 -19.10 32.75 5.83
C LEU A 179 -19.51 32.70 4.36
N ASP A 180 -20.42 33.58 3.93
CA ASP A 180 -20.91 33.60 2.55
C ASP A 180 -19.79 33.89 1.55
N LYS A 181 -18.89 34.83 1.87
CA LYS A 181 -17.73 35.14 1.00
C LYS A 181 -16.72 34.00 0.93
N ASN A 182 -16.46 33.30 2.03
CA ASN A 182 -15.52 32.18 2.02
C ASN A 182 -16.11 30.94 1.32
N ILE A 183 -17.40 30.67 1.51
CA ILE A 183 -18.10 29.58 0.81
C ILE A 183 -18.11 29.83 -0.71
N GLN A 184 -18.34 31.07 -1.15
CA GLN A 184 -18.27 31.42 -2.58
C GLN A 184 -16.85 31.32 -3.15
N ARG A 185 -15.82 31.73 -2.40
CA ARG A 185 -14.41 31.56 -2.81
C ARG A 185 -14.03 30.09 -2.94
N LEU A 186 -14.33 29.28 -1.93
CA LEU A 186 -14.07 27.84 -1.95
C LEU A 186 -14.77 27.16 -3.13
N SER A 187 -15.99 27.57 -3.46
CA SER A 187 -16.73 27.03 -4.61
C SER A 187 -16.06 27.38 -5.94
N THR A 188 -15.52 28.60 -6.08
CA THR A 188 -14.86 29.06 -7.32
C THR A 188 -13.49 28.40 -7.49
N ASP A 189 -12.70 28.32 -6.43
CA ASP A 189 -11.38 27.68 -6.45
C ASP A 189 -11.48 26.16 -6.68
N SER A 190 -12.53 25.52 -6.14
CA SER A 190 -12.80 24.10 -6.37
C SER A 190 -13.16 23.81 -7.83
N VAL A 191 -13.91 24.68 -8.49
CA VAL A 191 -14.27 24.50 -9.92
C VAL A 191 -13.03 24.60 -10.81
N LEU A 192 -12.14 25.58 -10.54
CA LEU A 192 -10.89 25.72 -11.28
C LEU A 192 -9.94 24.52 -11.08
N GLN A 193 -9.84 24.01 -9.86
CA GLN A 193 -9.04 22.81 -9.59
C GLN A 193 -9.60 21.57 -10.28
N VAL A 194 -10.93 21.41 -10.32
CA VAL A 194 -11.57 20.30 -11.03
C VAL A 194 -11.35 20.38 -12.54
N GLU A 195 -11.40 21.58 -13.13
CA GLU A 195 -11.09 21.77 -14.56
C GLU A 195 -9.61 21.47 -14.87
N GLU A 196 -8.69 21.88 -14.00
CA GLU A 196 -7.26 21.59 -14.16
C GLU A 196 -6.97 20.08 -14.06
N ILE A 197 -7.58 19.40 -13.07
CA ILE A 197 -7.48 17.94 -12.91
C ILE A 197 -8.07 17.21 -14.11
N GLN A 198 -9.21 17.66 -14.65
CA GLN A 198 -9.81 17.04 -15.83
C GLN A 198 -8.91 17.19 -17.07
N LYS A 199 -8.28 18.35 -17.23
CA LYS A 199 -7.34 18.59 -18.32
C LYS A 199 -6.09 17.71 -18.19
N GLU A 200 -5.49 17.66 -16.99
CA GLU A 200 -4.33 16.81 -16.71
C GLU A 200 -4.67 15.32 -16.90
N THR A 201 -5.85 14.88 -16.47
CA THR A 201 -6.33 13.51 -16.68
C THR A 201 -6.49 13.18 -18.16
N LEU A 202 -6.95 14.13 -18.99
CA LEU A 202 -7.06 13.95 -20.43
C LEU A 202 -5.69 13.83 -21.10
N GLU A 203 -4.73 14.67 -20.71
CA GLU A 203 -3.35 14.62 -21.19
C GLU A 203 -2.68 13.29 -20.81
N LEU A 204 -2.81 12.86 -19.56
CA LEU A 204 -2.30 11.57 -19.08
C LEU A 204 -2.96 10.37 -19.78
N LYS A 205 -4.23 10.48 -20.16
CA LYS A 205 -4.92 9.43 -20.91
C LYS A 205 -4.39 9.32 -22.34
N GLN A 206 -4.15 10.45 -23.00
CA GLN A 206 -3.54 10.49 -24.33
C GLN A 206 -2.10 9.97 -24.32
N GLU A 207 -1.31 10.32 -23.31
CA GLU A 207 0.05 9.82 -23.15
C GLU A 207 0.06 8.30 -22.91
N ASN A 208 -0.83 7.79 -22.06
CA ASN A 208 -0.97 6.35 -21.84
C ASN A 208 -1.35 5.59 -23.12
N GLU A 209 -2.28 6.11 -23.92
CA GLU A 209 -2.66 5.49 -25.20
C GLU A 209 -1.48 5.47 -26.18
N HIS A 210 -0.72 6.56 -26.25
CA HIS A 210 0.49 6.64 -27.06
C HIS A 210 1.57 5.65 -26.60
N LEU A 211 1.84 5.56 -25.30
CA LEU A 211 2.78 4.59 -24.73
C LEU A 211 2.33 3.15 -24.98
N GLN A 212 1.04 2.86 -24.85
CA GLN A 212 0.48 1.54 -25.12
C GLN A 212 0.67 1.14 -26.60
N ASN A 213 0.49 2.08 -27.52
CA ASN A 213 0.75 1.86 -28.95
C ASN A 213 2.25 1.59 -29.21
N GLN A 214 3.15 2.37 -28.59
CA GLN A 214 4.59 2.14 -28.71
C GLN A 214 5.02 0.78 -28.15
N ILE A 215 4.48 0.36 -27.01
CA ILE A 215 4.74 -0.96 -26.42
C ILE A 215 4.28 -2.06 -27.37
N THR A 216 3.10 -1.91 -27.96
CA THR A 216 2.55 -2.91 -28.90
C THR A 216 3.42 -3.01 -30.16
N GLU A 217 3.85 -1.88 -30.71
CA GLU A 217 4.74 -1.84 -31.88
C GLU A 217 6.11 -2.47 -31.59
N LEU A 218 6.69 -2.18 -30.42
CA LEU A 218 7.95 -2.79 -29.97
C LEU A 218 7.81 -4.30 -29.74
N GLN A 219 6.68 -4.76 -29.20
CA GLN A 219 6.39 -6.18 -29.03
C GLN A 219 6.24 -6.88 -30.39
N GLU A 220 5.52 -6.29 -31.34
CA GLU A 220 5.37 -6.87 -32.68
C GLU A 220 6.71 -6.95 -33.44
N ASN A 221 7.51 -5.89 -33.39
CA ASN A 221 8.81 -5.86 -34.05
C ASN A 221 9.81 -6.83 -33.39
N SER A 222 9.85 -6.88 -32.06
CA SER A 222 10.70 -7.84 -31.35
C SER A 222 10.30 -9.29 -31.58
N VAL A 223 8.99 -9.60 -31.69
CA VAL A 223 8.52 -10.94 -32.04
C VAL A 223 8.97 -11.31 -33.46
N LYS A 224 8.86 -10.40 -34.42
CA LYS A 224 9.35 -10.63 -35.80
C LYS A 224 10.84 -10.92 -35.82
N ASP A 225 11.64 -10.12 -35.12
CA ASP A 225 13.10 -10.29 -35.03
C ASP A 225 13.49 -11.61 -34.35
N ILE A 226 12.79 -12.00 -33.28
CA ILE A 226 13.03 -13.27 -32.58
C ILE A 226 12.70 -14.44 -33.50
N VAL A 227 11.57 -14.39 -34.21
CA VAL A 227 11.18 -15.44 -35.17
C VAL A 227 12.19 -15.56 -36.30
N GLN A 228 12.68 -14.45 -36.82
CA GLN A 228 13.72 -14.42 -37.85
C GLN A 228 15.01 -15.06 -37.34
N LYS A 229 15.51 -14.66 -36.16
CA LYS A 229 16.71 -15.25 -35.56
C LYS A 229 16.57 -16.74 -35.24
N ILE A 230 15.39 -17.19 -34.81
CA ILE A 230 15.12 -18.62 -34.58
C ILE A 230 15.22 -19.39 -35.91
N ARG A 231 14.70 -18.83 -36.99
CA ARG A 231 14.77 -19.44 -38.32
C ARG A 231 16.18 -19.45 -38.89
N GLU A 232 16.92 -18.36 -38.77
CA GLU A 232 18.35 -18.32 -39.16
C GLU A 232 19.17 -19.36 -38.40
N ARG A 233 18.97 -19.48 -37.09
CA ARG A 233 19.62 -20.51 -36.27
C ARG A 233 19.21 -21.93 -36.69
N HIS A 234 17.97 -22.12 -37.15
CA HIS A 234 17.52 -23.42 -37.65
C HIS A 234 18.26 -23.78 -38.95
N ILE A 235 18.37 -22.83 -39.89
CA ILE A 235 19.13 -22.98 -41.13
C ILE A 235 20.61 -23.27 -40.84
N GLU A 236 21.21 -22.54 -39.92
CA GLU A 236 22.60 -22.77 -39.49
C GLU A 236 22.79 -24.19 -38.92
N ASN A 237 21.91 -24.63 -38.03
CA ASN A 237 21.97 -25.97 -37.46
C ASN A 237 21.81 -27.08 -38.52
N GLU A 238 20.94 -26.88 -39.50
CA GLU A 238 20.75 -27.81 -40.62
C GLU A 238 22.03 -27.91 -41.48
N ILE A 239 22.65 -26.76 -41.79
CA ILE A 239 23.90 -26.70 -42.54
C ILE A 239 25.04 -27.35 -41.76
N VAL A 240 25.17 -27.07 -40.46
CA VAL A 240 26.18 -27.71 -39.60
C VAL A 240 25.97 -29.22 -39.56
N SER A 241 24.72 -29.70 -39.47
CA SER A 241 24.39 -31.13 -39.47
C SER A 241 24.75 -31.81 -40.80
N THR A 242 24.43 -31.17 -41.93
CA THR A 242 24.76 -31.68 -43.27
C THR A 242 26.27 -31.68 -43.51
N LEU A 243 26.97 -30.60 -43.18
CA LEU A 243 28.43 -30.51 -43.25
C LEU A 243 29.12 -31.53 -42.35
N ARG A 244 28.59 -31.77 -41.13
CA ARG A 244 29.09 -32.82 -40.24
C ARG A 244 28.94 -34.19 -40.87
N THR A 245 27.79 -34.48 -41.47
CA THR A 245 27.52 -35.76 -42.13
C THR A 245 28.43 -35.97 -43.34
N GLU A 246 28.62 -34.93 -44.17
CA GLU A 246 29.56 -34.94 -45.30
C GLU A 246 31.01 -35.13 -44.85
N ALA A 247 31.45 -34.43 -43.80
CA ALA A 247 32.78 -34.58 -43.23
C ALA A 247 33.03 -36.00 -42.72
N LEU A 248 32.06 -36.59 -42.01
CA LEU A 248 32.13 -37.96 -41.52
C LEU A 248 32.21 -38.97 -42.68
N GLN A 249 31.47 -38.73 -43.76
CA GLN A 249 31.50 -39.56 -44.96
C GLN A 249 32.84 -39.46 -45.70
N GLN A 250 33.38 -38.25 -45.88
CA GLN A 250 34.70 -38.03 -46.49
C GLN A 250 35.83 -38.63 -45.66
N TYR A 251 35.76 -38.49 -44.32
CA TYR A 251 36.73 -39.12 -43.43
C TYR A 251 36.70 -40.65 -43.58
N SER A 252 35.49 -41.25 -43.60
CA SER A 252 35.34 -42.70 -43.77
C SER A 252 35.82 -43.23 -45.13
N GLN A 253 35.71 -42.42 -46.19
CA GLN A 253 36.17 -42.81 -47.53
C GLN A 253 37.69 -42.70 -47.67
N ASN A 254 38.29 -41.64 -47.11
CA ASN A 254 39.72 -41.37 -47.22
C ASN A 254 40.57 -42.13 -46.19
N HIS A 255 40.02 -42.46 -45.02
CA HIS A 255 40.76 -43.10 -43.92
C HIS A 255 40.30 -44.54 -43.68
N LYS A 256 40.76 -45.47 -44.53
CA LYS A 256 40.59 -46.91 -44.30
C LYS A 256 41.62 -47.43 -43.30
N VAL A 257 41.29 -47.37 -42.01
CA VAL A 257 42.16 -47.86 -40.93
C VAL A 257 42.00 -49.38 -40.75
N GLY A 258 43.13 -50.11 -40.69
CA GLY A 258 43.17 -51.56 -40.46
C GLY A 258 42.71 -51.97 -39.04
N PHE A 259 42.37 -53.25 -38.87
CA PHE A 259 41.77 -53.77 -37.62
C PHE A 259 42.65 -53.55 -36.37
N PHE A 260 43.97 -53.76 -36.47
CA PHE A 260 44.88 -53.60 -35.33
C PHE A 260 45.04 -52.13 -34.89
N THR A 261 45.14 -51.20 -35.84
CA THR A 261 45.22 -49.77 -35.53
C THR A 261 43.93 -49.24 -34.91
N LYS A 262 42.76 -49.77 -35.33
CA LYS A 262 41.48 -49.46 -34.69
C LYS A 262 41.41 -49.91 -33.23
N PHE A 263 41.94 -51.08 -32.89
CA PHE A 263 41.91 -51.61 -31.52
C PHE A 263 42.90 -50.91 -30.58
N PHE A 264 44.10 -50.59 -31.05
CA PHE A 264 45.16 -50.03 -30.18
C PHE A 264 45.22 -48.50 -30.18
N LYS A 265 44.60 -47.82 -31.15
CA LYS A 265 44.62 -46.34 -31.28
C LYS A 265 43.23 -45.74 -31.45
N SER A 266 42.19 -46.40 -30.94
CA SER A 266 40.78 -45.95 -31.07
C SER A 266 40.58 -44.49 -30.62
N ALA A 267 41.09 -44.13 -29.44
CA ALA A 267 40.94 -42.78 -28.89
C ALA A 267 41.62 -41.71 -29.76
N GLN A 268 42.80 -42.00 -30.31
CA GLN A 268 43.50 -41.08 -31.20
C GLN A 268 42.74 -40.91 -32.53
N ILE A 269 42.20 -42.00 -33.08
CA ILE A 269 41.40 -41.97 -34.31
C ILE A 269 40.11 -41.16 -34.11
N GLU A 270 39.49 -41.28 -32.95
CA GLU A 270 38.29 -40.50 -32.61
C GLU A 270 38.60 -39.01 -32.48
N MET A 271 39.73 -38.66 -31.85
CA MET A 271 40.19 -37.27 -31.76
C MET A 271 40.52 -36.69 -33.14
N ASP A 272 41.25 -37.42 -33.98
CA ASP A 272 41.60 -37.01 -35.34
C ASP A 272 40.34 -36.84 -36.22
N LYS A 273 39.34 -37.69 -36.01
CA LYS A 273 38.04 -37.63 -36.71
C LYS A 273 37.25 -36.38 -36.32
N GLU A 274 37.13 -36.07 -35.03
CA GLU A 274 36.47 -34.85 -34.57
C GLU A 274 37.23 -33.59 -35.03
N GLN A 275 38.56 -33.61 -34.98
CA GLN A 275 39.38 -32.50 -35.50
C GLN A 275 39.18 -32.29 -37.00
N PHE A 276 39.09 -33.37 -37.78
CA PHE A 276 38.79 -33.29 -39.22
C PHE A 276 37.40 -32.70 -39.48
N VAL A 277 36.39 -33.16 -38.74
CA VAL A 277 35.01 -32.65 -38.83
C VAL A 277 34.95 -31.15 -38.52
N LEU A 278 35.57 -30.71 -37.43
CA LEU A 278 35.63 -29.29 -37.05
C LEU A 278 36.34 -28.44 -38.12
N SER A 279 37.46 -28.94 -38.64
CA SER A 279 38.21 -28.24 -39.71
C SER A 279 37.40 -28.14 -41.00
N TYR A 280 36.64 -29.18 -41.35
CA TYR A 280 35.79 -29.20 -42.53
C TYR A 280 34.60 -28.25 -42.39
N ILE A 281 33.92 -28.26 -41.24
CA ILE A 281 32.83 -27.33 -40.94
C ILE A 281 33.35 -25.89 -41.01
N SER A 282 34.44 -25.57 -40.32
CA SER A 282 35.00 -24.20 -40.31
C SER A 282 35.34 -23.66 -41.70
N LYS A 283 35.67 -24.53 -42.66
CA LYS A 283 36.04 -24.11 -44.03
C LYS A 283 34.84 -23.89 -44.94
N HIS A 284 33.75 -24.62 -44.72
CA HIS A 284 32.58 -24.63 -45.63
C HIS A 284 31.32 -24.00 -45.03
N LEU A 285 31.33 -23.68 -43.74
CA LEU A 285 30.18 -23.12 -43.03
C LEU A 285 29.80 -21.74 -43.56
N GLU A 286 30.76 -20.82 -43.68
CA GLU A 286 30.52 -19.43 -44.07
C GLU A 286 29.91 -19.33 -45.47
N GLU A 287 30.52 -19.99 -46.46
CA GLU A 287 30.05 -19.99 -47.86
C GLU A 287 28.65 -20.62 -48.01
N ARG A 288 28.38 -21.75 -47.35
CA ARG A 288 27.05 -22.39 -47.44
C ARG A 288 25.98 -21.65 -46.65
N LEU A 289 26.35 -21.05 -45.51
CA LEU A 289 25.44 -20.24 -44.71
C LEU A 289 25.04 -18.97 -45.47
N GLU A 290 25.98 -18.31 -46.13
CA GLU A 290 25.72 -17.13 -46.96
C GLU A 290 24.77 -17.45 -48.13
N ILE A 291 25.00 -18.56 -48.84
CA ILE A 291 24.11 -19.01 -49.92
C ILE A 291 22.70 -19.34 -49.41
N ALA A 292 22.60 -20.03 -48.27
CA ALA A 292 21.31 -20.41 -47.70
C ALA A 292 20.52 -19.22 -47.14
N LEU A 293 21.21 -18.26 -46.51
CA LEU A 293 20.61 -17.01 -46.04
C LEU A 293 20.16 -16.14 -47.23
N ASN A 294 20.98 -15.98 -48.26
CA ASN A 294 20.59 -15.23 -49.47
C ASN A 294 19.34 -15.86 -50.13
N ASN A 295 19.28 -17.19 -50.25
CA ASN A 295 18.08 -17.88 -50.75
C ASN A 295 16.83 -17.73 -49.86
N TYR A 296 17.02 -17.49 -48.57
CA TYR A 296 15.92 -17.25 -47.62
C TYR A 296 15.38 -15.81 -47.73
N TYR A 297 16.26 -14.83 -47.97
CA TYR A 297 15.89 -13.42 -48.13
C TYR A 297 15.43 -13.03 -49.54
N ASP A 298 15.85 -13.77 -50.58
CA ASP A 298 15.42 -13.56 -51.98
C ASP A 298 14.05 -14.18 -52.33
N LYS A 299 13.36 -14.80 -51.35
CA LYS A 299 12.00 -15.36 -51.48
C LYS A 299 10.95 -14.48 -50.81
#